data_AF-A0A844W094-F1
#
_entry.id   AF-A0A844W094-F1
#
_cell.length_a   1.000
_cell.length_b   1.000
_cell.length_c   1.000
_cell.angle_alpha   90.00
_cell.angle_beta   90.00
_cell.angle_gamma   90.00
#
_symmetry.space_group_name_H-M   'P 1'
#
loop_
_entity.id
_entity.type
_entity.pdbx_description
1 polymer ?
#
loop_
_entity_poly.entity_id
_entity_poly.type
_entity_poly.pdbx_seq_one_letter_code
_entity_poly.pdbx_strand_id
1 'polypeptide(L)'
;MTPEARIATAAELLERILAGQPVERELTGWARRSRFAGSKDRQAIRDLVFDALRRKRSLAALGGGETGRGLMIGLIRDAGGDPDAVFTGQGYAPSPITDPERAGSRPPAEGGEALDLPDWLVPALQVALGPGLEAAALAMRHRAPVHLRVNVRKIARDQCIATLSSEGIDTRPHPLCDTALEVVSGARQIAGSQAYRAGLVELQDAASQAVSASIPLFNGLKVLDFCAGGGGKALALAARADVQMTCHDIDAGRMKDIPARADRAGVRIRLAETKALEQLGSFDIVLCDAPCSGSGTWRRSPEGKWSLTPERLADLNAIQSAILDEAARLVVPGGRLVYVTCSLLRAENEDRIAGFLAAHPGWSQGLTRRIGLDEGADGFFLCHLQKP
;
A
#
# COMPACT_ATOMS: atom_id res chain seq x y z
N MET A 1 11.59 -27.24 -1.43
CA MET A 1 10.75 -27.78 -0.33
C MET A 1 9.49 -28.40 -0.94
N THR A 2 8.91 -29.43 -0.30
CA THR A 2 7.61 -29.99 -0.73
C THR A 2 6.47 -29.00 -0.42
N PRO A 3 5.31 -29.10 -1.07
CA PRO A 3 4.14 -28.27 -0.73
C PRO A 3 3.76 -28.34 0.75
N GLU A 4 3.77 -29.52 1.35
CA GLU A 4 3.40 -29.76 2.74
C GLU A 4 4.41 -29.11 3.70
N ALA A 5 5.71 -29.18 3.39
CA ALA A 5 6.76 -28.50 4.16
C ALA A 5 6.60 -26.97 4.15
N ARG A 6 6.13 -26.40 3.02
CA ARG A 6 5.84 -24.96 2.92
C ARG A 6 4.64 -24.58 3.78
N ILE A 7 3.61 -25.43 3.82
CA ILE A 7 2.43 -25.23 4.68
C ILE A 7 2.81 -25.31 6.17
N ALA A 8 3.59 -26.31 6.57
CA ALA A 8 4.09 -26.42 7.94
C ALA A 8 4.91 -25.17 8.34
N THR A 9 5.79 -24.71 7.46
CA THR A 9 6.59 -23.50 7.71
C THR A 9 5.71 -22.24 7.80
N ALA A 10 4.72 -22.10 6.91
CA ALA A 10 3.79 -20.96 6.95
C ALA A 10 2.97 -20.95 8.25
N ALA A 11 2.51 -22.12 8.72
CA ALA A 11 1.82 -22.23 10.00
C ALA A 11 2.70 -21.76 11.18
N GLU A 12 3.96 -22.20 11.25
CA GLU A 12 4.89 -21.76 12.31
C GLU A 12 5.16 -20.25 12.30
N LEU A 13 5.29 -19.66 11.10
CA LEU A 13 5.50 -18.22 10.95
C LEU A 13 4.25 -17.43 11.34
N LEU A 14 3.07 -17.90 10.92
CA LEU A 14 1.79 -17.30 11.29
C LEU A 14 1.58 -17.33 12.79
N GLU A 15 1.95 -18.40 13.49
CA GLU A 15 1.84 -18.49 14.95
C GLU A 15 2.59 -17.33 15.64
N ARG A 16 3.81 -17.05 15.19
CA ARG A 16 4.61 -15.93 15.73
C ARG A 16 4.06 -14.57 15.37
N ILE A 17 3.54 -14.43 14.14
CA ILE A 17 2.92 -13.20 13.66
C ILE A 17 1.64 -12.90 14.47
N LEU A 18 0.81 -13.92 14.72
CA LEU A 18 -0.38 -13.82 15.56
C LEU A 18 -0.04 -13.47 17.00
N ALA A 19 1.12 -13.92 17.50
CA ALA A 19 1.69 -13.51 18.78
C ALA A 19 2.33 -12.10 18.78
N GLY A 20 2.20 -11.34 17.68
CA GLY A 20 2.61 -9.92 17.59
C GLY A 20 3.96 -9.66 16.91
N GLN A 21 4.63 -10.67 16.34
CA GLN A 21 5.87 -10.42 15.60
C GLN A 21 5.60 -9.73 14.25
N PRO A 22 6.42 -8.74 13.83
CA PRO A 22 6.25 -8.08 12.54
C PRO A 22 6.45 -9.05 11.36
N VAL A 23 5.48 -9.08 10.43
CA VAL A 23 5.43 -10.02 9.30
C VAL A 23 6.72 -10.02 8.47
N GLU A 24 7.17 -8.84 8.03
CA GLU A 24 8.37 -8.71 7.20
C GLU A 24 9.65 -9.15 7.93
N ARG A 25 9.72 -8.90 9.24
CA ARG A 25 10.86 -9.30 10.07
C ARG A 25 10.91 -10.82 10.21
N GLU A 26 9.76 -11.47 10.45
CA GLU A 26 9.70 -12.94 10.56
C GLU A 26 10.04 -13.61 9.23
N LEU A 27 9.44 -13.17 8.12
CA LEU A 27 9.71 -13.73 6.79
C LEU A 27 11.19 -13.54 6.39
N THR A 28 11.75 -12.35 6.58
CA THR A 28 13.15 -12.06 6.27
C THR A 28 14.10 -12.83 7.19
N GLY A 29 13.79 -12.88 8.49
CA GLY A 29 14.57 -13.61 9.48
C GLY A 29 14.61 -15.10 9.18
N TRP A 30 13.46 -15.72 8.89
CA TRP A 30 13.38 -17.11 8.47
C TRP A 30 14.15 -17.34 7.16
N ALA A 31 13.96 -16.49 6.14
CA ALA A 31 14.65 -16.64 4.86
C ALA A 31 16.19 -16.59 5.02
N ARG A 32 16.71 -15.77 5.94
CA ARG A 32 18.17 -15.73 6.24
C ARG A 32 18.67 -17.00 6.92
N ARG A 33 17.89 -17.59 7.83
CA ARG A 33 18.25 -18.82 8.56
C ARG A 33 18.08 -20.07 7.69
N SER A 34 17.08 -20.09 6.82
CA SER A 34 16.70 -21.24 5.98
C SER A 34 17.47 -21.23 4.64
N ARG A 35 18.78 -21.51 4.70
CA ARG A 35 19.66 -21.53 3.52
C ARG A 35 19.28 -22.58 2.47
N PHE A 36 18.61 -23.65 2.89
CA PHE A 36 18.10 -24.71 2.01
C PHE A 36 16.90 -24.28 1.16
N ALA A 37 16.17 -23.23 1.56
CA ALA A 37 15.00 -22.74 0.84
C ALA A 37 15.44 -21.83 -0.31
N GLY A 38 15.16 -22.24 -1.56
CA GLY A 38 15.41 -21.43 -2.75
C GLY A 38 14.42 -20.26 -2.89
N SER A 39 14.64 -19.40 -3.89
CA SER A 39 13.78 -18.23 -4.14
C SER A 39 12.30 -18.60 -4.35
N LYS A 40 12.03 -19.70 -5.07
CA LYS A 40 10.67 -20.23 -5.28
C LYS A 40 9.99 -20.67 -3.98
N ASP A 41 10.74 -21.33 -3.09
CA ASP A 41 10.21 -21.79 -1.79
C ASP A 41 9.88 -20.61 -0.88
N ARG A 42 10.81 -19.65 -0.78
CA ARG A 42 10.62 -18.43 0.03
C ARG A 42 9.40 -17.64 -0.44
N GLN A 43 9.21 -17.55 -1.75
CA GLN A 43 8.06 -16.87 -2.34
C GLN A 43 6.76 -17.60 -2.03
N ALA A 44 6.72 -18.93 -2.21
CA ALA A 44 5.52 -19.71 -1.93
C ALA A 44 5.09 -19.60 -0.46
N ILE A 45 6.04 -19.65 0.47
CA ILE A 45 5.76 -19.48 1.92
C ILE A 45 5.27 -18.06 2.20
N ARG A 46 5.89 -17.05 1.60
CA ARG A 46 5.43 -15.66 1.70
C ARG A 46 3.99 -15.53 1.19
N ASP A 47 3.68 -16.08 0.02
CA ASP A 47 2.35 -16.03 -0.56
C ASP A 47 1.31 -16.69 0.38
N LEU A 48 1.59 -17.87 0.95
CA LEU A 48 0.74 -18.52 1.96
C LEU A 48 0.47 -17.63 3.19
N VAL A 49 1.52 -17.02 3.75
CA VAL A 49 1.41 -16.15 4.93
C VAL A 49 0.56 -14.90 4.62
N PHE A 50 0.83 -14.22 3.51
CA PHE A 50 0.05 -13.02 3.14
C PHE A 50 -1.39 -13.35 2.77
N ASP A 51 -1.63 -14.48 2.12
CA ASP A 51 -2.97 -14.96 1.78
C ASP A 51 -3.78 -15.31 3.04
N ALA A 52 -3.14 -15.91 4.03
CA ALA A 52 -3.75 -16.16 5.33
C ALA A 52 -4.09 -14.85 6.05
N LEU A 53 -3.19 -13.87 6.05
CA LEU A 53 -3.45 -12.57 6.70
C LEU A 53 -4.56 -11.77 5.98
N ARG A 54 -4.65 -11.85 4.65
CA ARG A 54 -5.76 -11.25 3.89
C ARG A 54 -7.10 -11.86 4.23
N ARG A 55 -7.15 -13.16 4.52
CA ARG A 55 -8.39 -13.90 4.79
C ARG A 55 -8.49 -14.43 6.23
N LYS A 56 -7.82 -13.77 7.18
CA LYS A 56 -7.53 -14.32 8.51
C LYS A 56 -8.78 -14.86 9.24
N ARG A 57 -9.86 -14.08 9.30
CA ARG A 57 -11.04 -14.45 10.10
C ARG A 57 -11.88 -15.50 9.40
N SER A 58 -12.08 -15.37 8.09
CA SER A 58 -12.82 -16.38 7.32
C SER A 58 -12.08 -17.72 7.30
N LEU A 59 -10.76 -17.71 7.16
CA LEU A 59 -9.94 -18.92 7.24
C LEU A 59 -9.86 -19.49 8.66
N ALA A 60 -9.87 -18.67 9.71
CA ALA A 60 -9.94 -19.16 11.08
C ALA A 60 -11.24 -19.92 11.35
N ALA A 61 -12.38 -19.40 10.87
CA ALA A 61 -13.67 -20.07 10.96
C ALA A 61 -13.67 -21.41 10.21
N LEU A 62 -13.17 -21.42 8.96
CA LEU A 62 -13.04 -22.65 8.17
C LEU A 62 -12.01 -23.61 8.74
N GLY A 63 -10.98 -23.11 9.41
CA GLY A 63 -9.85 -23.87 9.93
C GLY A 63 -10.04 -24.46 11.32
N GLY A 64 -11.11 -24.06 12.02
CA GLY A 64 -11.39 -24.47 13.39
C GLY A 64 -10.58 -23.74 14.46
N GLY A 65 -9.97 -22.59 14.14
CA GLY A 65 -9.26 -21.76 15.11
C GLY A 65 -8.38 -20.69 14.48
N GLU A 66 -8.18 -19.60 15.23
CA GLU A 66 -7.24 -18.52 14.86
C GLU A 66 -5.82 -18.85 15.32
N THR A 67 -5.26 -19.93 14.76
CA THR A 67 -3.87 -20.36 14.98
C THR A 67 -3.15 -20.45 13.65
N GLY A 68 -1.82 -20.50 13.65
CA GLY A 68 -1.06 -20.65 12.41
C GLY A 68 -1.47 -21.90 11.62
N ARG A 69 -1.76 -23.00 12.34
CA ARG A 69 -2.31 -24.24 11.77
C ARG A 69 -3.73 -24.06 11.25
N GLY A 70 -4.63 -23.48 12.06
CA GLY A 70 -6.02 -23.25 11.70
C GLY A 70 -6.14 -22.43 10.41
N LEU A 71 -5.35 -21.36 10.27
CA LEU A 71 -5.32 -20.56 9.05
C LEU A 71 -4.89 -21.36 7.81
N MET A 72 -3.94 -22.29 7.95
CA MET A 72 -3.53 -23.17 6.84
C MET A 72 -4.58 -24.22 6.50
N ILE A 73 -5.24 -24.81 7.50
CA ILE A 73 -6.36 -25.74 7.29
C ILE A 73 -7.50 -25.03 6.57
N GLY A 74 -7.86 -23.83 7.05
CA GLY A 74 -8.86 -22.98 6.43
C GLY A 74 -8.52 -22.65 4.99
N LEU A 75 -7.25 -22.33 4.70
CA LEU A 75 -6.79 -22.00 3.35
C LEU A 75 -6.97 -23.17 2.37
N ILE A 76 -6.73 -24.41 2.81
CA ILE A 76 -6.96 -25.61 2.00
C ILE A 76 -8.45 -25.81 1.74
N ARG A 77 -9.29 -25.67 2.77
CA ARG A 77 -10.76 -25.79 2.64
C ARG A 77 -11.37 -24.73 1.75
N ASP A 78 -10.93 -23.48 1.87
CA ASP A 78 -11.36 -22.35 1.03
C ASP A 78 -11.04 -22.58 -0.45
N ALA A 79 -9.94 -23.29 -0.74
CA ALA A 79 -9.56 -23.72 -2.08
C ALA A 79 -10.29 -25.01 -2.55
N GLY A 80 -11.21 -25.57 -1.75
CA GLY A 80 -11.91 -26.82 -2.05
C GLY A 80 -11.07 -28.09 -1.88
N GLY A 81 -9.90 -27.99 -1.26
CA GLY A 81 -9.02 -29.12 -0.99
C GLY A 81 -9.38 -29.88 0.28
N ASP A 82 -8.86 -31.11 0.41
CA ASP A 82 -8.95 -31.92 1.62
C ASP A 82 -7.70 -31.69 2.50
N PRO A 83 -7.86 -31.08 3.69
CA PRO A 83 -6.75 -30.91 4.62
C PRO A 83 -6.09 -32.22 5.08
N ASP A 84 -6.80 -33.34 5.12
CA ASP A 84 -6.22 -34.63 5.54
C ASP A 84 -5.20 -35.19 4.55
N ALA A 85 -5.31 -34.81 3.27
CA ALA A 85 -4.33 -35.15 2.26
C ALA A 85 -2.98 -34.42 2.47
N VAL A 86 -2.98 -33.33 3.24
CA VAL A 86 -1.80 -32.48 3.48
C VAL A 86 -1.26 -32.65 4.89
N PHE A 87 -2.13 -32.72 5.89
CA PHE A 87 -1.79 -32.88 7.31
C PHE A 87 -1.69 -34.38 7.62
N THR A 88 -0.68 -35.05 7.08
CA THR A 88 -0.51 -36.52 7.24
C THR A 88 0.48 -36.89 8.35
N GLY A 89 1.30 -35.94 8.80
CA GLY A 89 2.46 -36.20 9.67
C GLY A 89 3.59 -37.00 9.01
N GLN A 90 3.51 -37.28 7.71
CA GLN A 90 4.53 -38.04 6.98
C GLN A 90 5.62 -37.11 6.42
N GLY A 91 6.89 -37.49 6.60
CA GLY A 91 8.02 -36.70 6.12
C GLY A 91 8.07 -35.30 6.74
N TYR A 92 7.87 -34.27 5.91
CA TYR A 92 7.82 -32.86 6.34
C TYR A 92 6.39 -32.29 6.40
N ALA A 93 5.38 -33.15 6.26
CA ALA A 93 3.99 -32.74 6.39
C ALA A 93 3.63 -32.39 7.84
N PRO A 94 2.75 -31.40 8.06
CA PRO A 94 2.27 -31.08 9.40
C PRO A 94 1.51 -32.27 10.00
N SER A 95 1.48 -32.36 11.33
CA SER A 95 0.79 -33.43 12.06
C SER A 95 -0.71 -33.50 11.72
N PRO A 96 -1.33 -34.69 11.77
CA PRO A 96 -2.75 -34.87 11.51
C PRO A 96 -3.65 -33.89 12.22
N ILE A 97 -4.75 -33.57 11.53
CA ILE A 97 -5.77 -32.66 12.06
C ILE A 97 -6.44 -33.32 13.25
N THR A 98 -6.49 -32.57 14.32
CA THR A 98 -7.04 -32.98 15.62
C THR A 98 -8.57 -32.88 15.63
N ASP A 99 -9.21 -33.63 16.52
CA ASP A 99 -10.68 -33.57 16.68
C ASP A 99 -11.18 -32.15 17.01
N PRO A 100 -10.50 -31.33 17.86
CA PRO A 100 -10.87 -29.94 18.07
C PRO A 100 -10.80 -29.09 16.79
N GLU A 101 -9.76 -29.25 15.95
CA GLU A 101 -9.62 -28.52 14.68
C GLU A 101 -10.75 -28.90 13.68
N ARG A 102 -11.23 -30.15 13.72
CA ARG A 102 -12.40 -30.58 12.93
C ARG A 102 -13.70 -30.01 13.49
N ALA A 103 -13.91 -30.15 14.79
CA ALA A 103 -15.14 -29.73 15.45
C ALA A 103 -15.33 -28.20 15.42
N GLY A 104 -14.24 -27.43 15.45
CA GLY A 104 -14.28 -25.97 15.34
C GLY A 104 -14.57 -25.45 13.93
N SER A 105 -14.46 -26.29 12.90
CA SER A 105 -14.65 -25.90 11.50
C SER A 105 -16.09 -25.49 11.22
N ARG A 106 -16.30 -24.30 10.68
CA ARG A 106 -17.62 -23.80 10.31
C ARG A 106 -17.55 -22.76 9.18
N PRO A 107 -18.67 -22.49 8.49
CA PRO A 107 -18.78 -21.31 7.64
C PRO A 107 -18.48 -20.02 8.44
N PRO A 108 -17.84 -19.02 7.81
CA PRO A 108 -17.72 -17.68 8.39
C PRO A 108 -19.11 -17.09 8.67
N ALA A 109 -19.27 -16.45 9.82
CA ALA A 109 -20.45 -15.69 10.17
C ALA A 109 -20.51 -14.38 9.36
N GLU A 110 -21.70 -13.83 9.21
CA GLU A 110 -21.92 -12.55 8.54
C GLU A 110 -21.16 -11.39 9.23
N GLY A 111 -21.03 -10.27 8.52
CA GLY A 111 -20.34 -9.08 9.02
C GLY A 111 -18.82 -9.20 8.92
N GLY A 112 -18.10 -8.74 9.95
CA GLY A 112 -16.65 -8.60 9.91
C GLY A 112 -15.89 -9.90 9.68
N GLU A 113 -16.43 -11.05 10.10
CA GLU A 113 -15.79 -12.35 9.90
C GLU A 113 -15.80 -12.78 8.42
N ALA A 114 -16.96 -12.74 7.74
CA ALA A 114 -17.06 -13.01 6.30
C ALA A 114 -16.32 -11.99 5.42
N LEU A 115 -16.24 -10.73 5.88
CA LEU A 115 -15.54 -9.65 5.17
C LEU A 115 -14.04 -9.58 5.48
N ASP A 116 -13.53 -10.41 6.40
CA ASP A 116 -12.14 -10.36 6.87
C ASP A 116 -11.70 -8.98 7.38
N LEU A 117 -12.57 -8.33 8.13
CA LEU A 117 -12.34 -7.04 8.78
C LEU A 117 -12.48 -7.17 10.32
N PRO A 118 -11.75 -6.37 11.11
CA PRO A 118 -12.07 -6.21 12.54
C PRO A 118 -13.46 -5.62 12.73
N ASP A 119 -14.24 -6.17 13.69
CA ASP A 119 -15.64 -5.75 13.89
C ASP A 119 -15.77 -4.26 14.19
N TRP A 120 -14.81 -3.69 14.93
CA TRP A 120 -14.81 -2.27 15.26
C TRP A 120 -14.64 -1.35 14.04
N LEU A 121 -14.01 -1.83 12.96
CA LEU A 121 -13.79 -1.06 11.73
C LEU A 121 -14.97 -1.07 10.79
N VAL A 122 -15.82 -2.10 10.86
CA VAL A 122 -16.94 -2.28 9.93
C VAL A 122 -17.87 -1.05 9.92
N PRO A 123 -18.30 -0.49 11.07
CA PRO A 123 -19.13 0.73 11.05
C PRO A 123 -18.43 1.94 10.42
N ALA A 124 -17.13 2.14 10.68
CA ALA A 124 -16.38 3.27 10.13
C ALA A 124 -16.21 3.16 8.61
N LEU A 125 -15.93 1.95 8.10
CA LEU A 125 -15.87 1.68 6.67
C LEU A 125 -17.24 1.74 6.01
N GLN A 126 -18.31 1.32 6.71
CA GLN A 126 -19.68 1.42 6.23
C GLN A 126 -20.11 2.88 6.02
N VAL A 127 -19.74 3.78 6.95
CA VAL A 127 -19.95 5.23 6.78
C VAL A 127 -19.18 5.77 5.58
N ALA A 128 -17.96 5.28 5.37
CA ALA A 128 -17.08 5.84 4.35
C ALA A 128 -17.35 5.28 2.94
N LEU A 129 -17.79 4.04 2.80
CA LEU A 129 -17.94 3.33 1.52
C LEU A 129 -19.39 3.04 1.16
N GLY A 130 -20.32 3.11 2.12
CA GLY A 130 -21.74 2.84 1.86
C GLY A 130 -21.95 1.44 1.25
N PRO A 131 -22.74 1.32 0.18
CA PRO A 131 -22.93 0.05 -0.53
C PRO A 131 -21.65 -0.58 -1.09
N GLY A 132 -20.57 0.19 -1.26
CA GLY A 132 -19.30 -0.30 -1.79
C GLY A 132 -18.43 -1.05 -0.77
N LEU A 133 -18.83 -1.11 0.51
CA LEU A 133 -18.05 -1.78 1.57
C LEU A 133 -17.74 -3.24 1.24
N GLU A 134 -18.77 -4.01 0.87
CA GLU A 134 -18.61 -5.45 0.62
C GLU A 134 -17.64 -5.70 -0.54
N ALA A 135 -17.82 -5.00 -1.67
CA ALA A 135 -16.93 -5.11 -2.82
C ALA A 135 -15.48 -4.73 -2.46
N ALA A 136 -15.28 -3.66 -1.69
CA ALA A 136 -13.95 -3.25 -1.23
C ALA A 136 -13.32 -4.29 -0.30
N ALA A 137 -14.07 -4.82 0.65
CA ALA A 137 -13.59 -5.86 1.58
C ALA A 137 -13.22 -7.15 0.85
N LEU A 138 -14.05 -7.60 -0.10
CA LEU A 138 -13.75 -8.74 -0.96
C LEU A 138 -12.50 -8.49 -1.80
N ALA A 139 -12.31 -7.30 -2.36
CA ALA A 139 -11.08 -6.95 -3.07
C ALA A 139 -9.82 -7.02 -2.18
N MET A 140 -9.95 -6.68 -0.89
CA MET A 140 -8.84 -6.77 0.08
C MET A 140 -8.42 -8.22 0.41
N ARG A 141 -9.30 -9.20 0.16
CA ARG A 141 -9.00 -10.63 0.35
C ARG A 141 -8.03 -11.17 -0.71
N HIS A 142 -7.78 -10.41 -1.77
CA HIS A 142 -6.90 -10.80 -2.87
C HIS A 142 -5.65 -9.92 -2.97
N ARG A 143 -4.62 -10.45 -3.64
CA ARG A 143 -3.38 -9.72 -3.91
C ARG A 143 -3.66 -8.56 -4.86
N ALA A 144 -3.13 -7.38 -4.53
CA ALA A 144 -3.20 -6.21 -5.40
C ALA A 144 -2.48 -6.43 -6.74
N PRO A 145 -3.01 -5.89 -7.85
CA PRO A 145 -2.29 -5.78 -9.11
C PRO A 145 -0.97 -5.02 -8.95
N VAL A 146 -0.01 -5.31 -9.83
CA VAL A 146 1.25 -4.59 -9.90
C VAL A 146 1.12 -3.50 -10.98
N HIS A 147 1.40 -2.27 -10.59
CA HIS A 147 1.35 -1.12 -11.47
C HIS A 147 2.74 -0.52 -11.67
N LEU A 148 2.99 -0.05 -12.89
CA LEU A 148 4.17 0.69 -13.28
C LEU A 148 3.76 2.10 -13.69
N ARG A 149 4.59 3.09 -13.35
CA ARG A 149 4.53 4.44 -13.89
C ARG A 149 5.55 4.59 -15.00
N VAL A 150 5.10 4.90 -16.21
CA VAL A 150 5.99 5.29 -17.32
C VAL A 150 6.63 6.64 -17.04
N ASN A 151 7.95 6.71 -17.21
CA ASN A 151 8.69 7.96 -17.17
C ASN A 151 8.63 8.66 -18.54
N VAL A 152 7.64 9.53 -18.69
CA VAL A 152 7.35 10.25 -19.95
C VAL A 152 8.46 11.21 -20.39
N ARG A 153 9.45 11.51 -19.55
CA ARG A 153 10.68 12.24 -19.98
C ARG A 153 11.60 11.39 -20.83
N LYS A 154 11.53 10.06 -20.69
CA LYS A 154 12.48 9.13 -21.31
C LYS A 154 11.88 8.33 -22.45
N ILE A 155 10.58 8.03 -22.38
CA ILE A 155 9.95 7.14 -23.34
C ILE A 155 8.44 7.42 -23.45
N ALA A 156 7.87 7.24 -24.64
CA ALA A 156 6.42 7.24 -24.82
C ALA A 156 5.82 5.95 -24.26
N ARG A 157 4.56 6.00 -23.78
CA ARG A 157 3.89 4.84 -23.17
C ARG A 157 3.91 3.60 -24.07
N ASP A 158 3.53 3.75 -25.34
CA ASP A 158 3.37 2.61 -26.23
C ASP A 158 4.73 1.97 -26.58
N GLN A 159 5.78 2.78 -26.67
CA GLN A 159 7.16 2.29 -26.79
C GLN A 159 7.60 1.56 -25.51
N CYS A 160 7.22 2.07 -24.33
CA CYS A 160 7.52 1.42 -23.06
C CYS A 160 6.85 0.04 -22.94
N ILE A 161 5.61 -0.09 -23.42
CA ILE A 161 4.90 -1.38 -23.47
C ILE A 161 5.67 -2.37 -24.34
N ALA A 162 6.13 -1.96 -25.53
CA ALA A 162 6.93 -2.79 -26.42
C ALA A 162 8.26 -3.22 -25.78
N THR A 163 8.97 -2.29 -25.13
CA THR A 163 10.22 -2.59 -24.40
C THR A 163 9.97 -3.62 -23.30
N LEU A 164 8.96 -3.41 -22.45
CA LEU A 164 8.61 -4.35 -21.37
C LEU A 164 8.25 -5.74 -21.91
N SER A 165 7.47 -5.80 -23.00
CA SER A 165 7.08 -7.07 -23.62
C SER A 165 8.30 -7.84 -24.17
N SER A 166 9.27 -7.14 -24.77
CA SER A 166 10.54 -7.76 -25.22
C SER A 166 11.37 -8.36 -24.08
N GLU A 167 11.14 -7.90 -22.84
CA GLU A 167 11.76 -8.42 -21.62
C GLU A 167 10.87 -9.45 -20.89
N GLY A 168 9.79 -9.92 -21.52
CA GLY A 168 8.86 -10.89 -20.95
C GLY A 168 7.93 -10.32 -19.87
N ILE A 169 7.63 -9.03 -19.93
CA ILE A 169 6.71 -8.32 -19.03
C ILE A 169 5.54 -7.79 -19.83
N ASP A 170 4.42 -8.51 -19.81
CA ASP A 170 3.20 -8.08 -20.49
C ASP A 170 2.48 -7.04 -19.64
N THR A 171 2.10 -5.94 -20.27
CA THR A 171 1.41 -4.83 -19.60
C THR A 171 0.25 -4.32 -20.44
N ARG A 172 -0.72 -3.70 -19.77
CA ARG A 172 -1.82 -2.95 -20.41
C ARG A 172 -1.96 -1.56 -19.79
N PRO A 173 -2.39 -0.54 -20.54
CA PRO A 173 -2.73 0.77 -19.96
C PRO A 173 -3.81 0.66 -18.89
N HIS A 174 -3.68 1.45 -17.83
CA HIS A 174 -4.69 1.56 -16.78
C HIS A 174 -5.45 2.90 -16.90
N PRO A 175 -6.80 2.92 -16.88
CA PRO A 175 -7.59 4.12 -17.20
C PRO A 175 -7.45 5.27 -16.20
N LEU A 176 -7.02 4.99 -14.97
CA LEU A 176 -6.85 6.02 -13.93
C LEU A 176 -5.80 7.08 -14.25
N CYS A 177 -4.78 6.76 -15.05
CA CYS A 177 -3.69 7.68 -15.33
C CYS A 177 -2.97 7.29 -16.63
N ASP A 178 -2.68 8.27 -17.49
CA ASP A 178 -2.04 8.03 -18.79
C ASP A 178 -0.66 7.37 -18.68
N THR A 179 0.04 7.57 -17.57
CA THR A 179 1.35 6.95 -17.32
C THR A 179 1.25 5.56 -16.69
N ALA A 180 0.07 5.11 -16.28
CA ALA A 180 -0.10 3.88 -15.53
C ALA A 180 -0.20 2.67 -16.47
N LEU A 181 0.60 1.65 -16.18
CA LEU A 181 0.53 0.33 -16.79
C LEU A 181 0.23 -0.70 -15.70
N GLU A 182 -0.76 -1.56 -15.94
CA GLU A 182 -0.98 -2.77 -15.15
C GLU A 182 -0.18 -3.92 -15.74
N VAL A 183 0.52 -4.64 -14.88
CA VAL A 183 1.33 -5.79 -15.25
C VAL A 183 0.44 -7.03 -15.28
N VAL A 184 0.23 -7.56 -16.49
CA VAL A 184 -0.59 -8.75 -16.76
C VAL A 184 0.21 -10.02 -16.49
N SER A 185 1.49 -10.02 -16.89
CA SER A 185 2.42 -11.14 -16.70
C SER A 185 3.83 -10.60 -16.46
N GLY A 186 4.74 -11.44 -15.96
CA GLY A 186 6.15 -11.03 -15.85
C GLY A 186 6.47 -10.09 -14.67
N ALA A 187 5.60 -9.99 -13.66
CA ALA A 187 5.83 -9.08 -12.52
C ALA A 187 7.15 -9.36 -11.74
N ARG A 188 7.67 -10.59 -11.83
CA ARG A 188 8.91 -11.00 -11.15
C ARG A 188 10.17 -10.52 -11.86
N GLN A 189 10.05 -10.18 -13.15
CA GLN A 189 11.14 -9.77 -14.01
C GLN A 189 11.44 -8.27 -13.87
N ILE A 190 10.47 -7.48 -13.38
CA ILE A 190 10.54 -6.00 -13.30
C ILE A 190 11.83 -5.51 -12.63
N ALA A 191 12.16 -6.00 -11.43
CA ALA A 191 13.35 -5.51 -10.71
C ALA A 191 14.67 -5.80 -11.46
N GLY A 192 14.68 -6.85 -12.30
CA GLY A 192 15.81 -7.24 -13.14
C GLY A 192 15.82 -6.58 -14.52
N SER A 193 14.72 -5.94 -14.92
CA SER A 193 14.50 -5.46 -16.28
C SER A 193 15.38 -4.26 -16.62
N GLN A 194 15.81 -4.16 -17.87
CA GLN A 194 16.49 -2.99 -18.41
C GLN A 194 15.56 -1.78 -18.35
N ALA A 195 14.27 -1.93 -18.63
CA ALA A 195 13.29 -0.86 -18.48
C ALA A 195 13.28 -0.23 -17.08
N TYR A 196 13.33 -1.03 -16.01
CA TYR A 196 13.41 -0.52 -14.65
C TYR A 196 14.78 0.11 -14.37
N ARG A 197 15.87 -0.58 -14.71
CA ARG A 197 17.25 -0.12 -14.44
C ARG A 197 17.61 1.18 -15.18
N ALA A 198 17.09 1.37 -16.38
CA ALA A 198 17.25 2.61 -17.15
C ALA A 198 16.30 3.73 -16.72
N GLY A 199 15.39 3.46 -15.76
CA GLY A 199 14.41 4.41 -15.24
C GLY A 199 13.31 4.78 -16.22
N LEU A 200 13.00 3.89 -17.17
CA LEU A 200 11.86 4.03 -18.08
C LEU A 200 10.53 3.83 -17.35
N VAL A 201 10.55 3.03 -16.28
CA VAL A 201 9.41 2.79 -15.40
C VAL A 201 9.79 2.86 -13.93
N GLU A 202 8.80 3.12 -13.09
CA GLU A 202 8.88 3.04 -11.64
C GLU A 202 7.73 2.18 -11.09
N LEU A 203 7.96 1.43 -10.01
CA LEU A 203 6.88 0.71 -9.32
C LEU A 203 6.03 1.71 -8.53
N GLN A 204 4.80 1.94 -8.96
CA GLN A 204 3.86 2.84 -8.29
C GLN A 204 2.42 2.48 -8.65
N ASP A 205 1.56 2.39 -7.63
CA ASP A 205 0.14 2.13 -7.82
C ASP A 205 -0.55 3.19 -8.71
N ALA A 206 -1.48 2.76 -9.57
CA ALA A 206 -2.19 3.63 -10.50
C ALA A 206 -2.98 4.76 -9.80
N ALA A 207 -3.53 4.52 -8.60
CA ALA A 207 -4.21 5.57 -7.83
C ALA A 207 -3.21 6.62 -7.34
N SER A 208 -2.04 6.20 -6.84
CA SER A 208 -0.99 7.14 -6.45
C SER A 208 -0.46 7.95 -7.63
N GLN A 209 -0.44 7.38 -8.84
CA GLN A 209 -0.11 8.10 -10.07
C GLN A 209 -1.20 9.12 -10.42
N ALA A 210 -2.48 8.72 -10.37
CA ALA A 210 -3.63 9.59 -10.65
C ALA A 210 -3.68 10.80 -9.71
N VAL A 211 -3.42 10.60 -8.42
CA VAL A 211 -3.30 11.69 -7.44
C VAL A 211 -2.15 12.62 -7.79
N SER A 212 -1.00 12.07 -8.20
CA SER A 212 0.13 12.90 -8.61
C SER A 212 -0.17 13.68 -9.89
N ALA A 213 -0.93 13.09 -10.82
CA ALA A 213 -1.31 13.68 -12.10
C ALA A 213 -2.33 14.82 -11.95
N SER A 214 -3.20 14.79 -10.93
CA SER A 214 -4.19 15.85 -10.69
C SER A 214 -3.58 17.16 -10.19
N ILE A 215 -2.35 17.13 -9.67
CA ILE A 215 -1.63 18.33 -9.22
C ILE A 215 -1.23 19.13 -10.47
N PRO A 216 -1.70 20.39 -10.62
CA PRO A 216 -1.31 21.22 -11.75
C PRO A 216 0.12 21.71 -11.54
N LEU A 217 0.96 21.44 -12.54
CA LEU A 217 2.37 21.80 -12.53
C LEU A 217 2.69 22.60 -13.78
N PHE A 218 3.57 23.59 -13.63
CA PHE A 218 4.24 24.27 -14.72
C PHE A 218 5.72 24.44 -14.38
N ASN A 219 6.54 24.68 -15.39
CA ASN A 219 7.98 24.82 -15.22
C ASN A 219 8.31 26.02 -14.31
N GLY A 220 9.31 25.85 -13.44
CA GLY A 220 9.80 26.87 -12.53
C GLY A 220 9.20 26.85 -11.13
N LEU A 221 8.08 26.14 -10.90
CA LEU A 221 7.44 26.05 -9.59
C LEU A 221 8.38 25.49 -8.50
N LYS A 222 8.28 26.05 -7.28
CA LYS A 222 8.84 25.46 -6.06
C LYS A 222 7.83 24.48 -5.47
N VAL A 223 8.20 23.21 -5.41
CA VAL A 223 7.31 22.13 -4.93
C VAL A 223 7.96 21.41 -3.76
N LEU A 224 7.21 21.24 -2.68
CA LEU A 224 7.60 20.47 -1.51
C LEU A 224 6.76 19.20 -1.42
N ASP A 225 7.40 18.04 -1.28
CA ASP A 225 6.77 16.82 -0.77
C ASP A 225 7.15 16.70 0.71
N PHE A 226 6.21 17.04 1.60
CA PHE A 226 6.44 17.25 3.03
C PHE A 226 6.52 15.95 3.84
N CYS A 227 5.94 14.87 3.31
CA CYS A 227 5.97 13.52 3.90
C CYS A 227 6.42 12.52 2.84
N ALA A 228 7.59 12.77 2.26
CA ALA A 228 8.01 12.15 1.00
C ALA A 228 8.16 10.63 1.09
N GLY A 229 8.48 10.08 2.26
CA GLY A 229 8.84 8.68 2.43
C GLY A 229 9.92 8.29 1.42
N GLY A 230 9.64 7.27 0.60
CA GLY A 230 10.53 6.84 -0.48
C GLY A 230 10.54 7.73 -1.74
N GLY A 231 9.77 8.83 -1.78
CA GLY A 231 9.76 9.84 -2.86
C GLY A 231 8.97 9.46 -4.12
N GLY A 232 8.05 8.49 -4.05
CA GLY A 232 7.30 8.03 -5.22
C GLY A 232 6.51 9.14 -5.93
N LYS A 233 5.84 10.00 -5.16
CA LYS A 233 5.06 11.14 -5.67
C LYS A 233 5.97 12.28 -6.12
N ALA A 234 7.00 12.65 -5.35
CA ALA A 234 8.04 13.58 -5.79
C ALA A 234 8.64 13.22 -7.16
N LEU A 235 9.01 11.95 -7.38
CA LEU A 235 9.50 11.47 -8.67
C LEU A 235 8.44 11.59 -9.78
N ALA A 236 7.15 11.38 -9.45
CA ALA A 236 6.05 11.52 -10.42
C ALA A 236 5.89 12.97 -10.86
N LEU A 237 5.95 13.92 -9.92
CA LEU A 237 5.83 15.35 -10.18
C LEU A 237 7.04 15.86 -10.97
N ALA A 238 8.25 15.50 -10.56
CA ALA A 238 9.47 15.89 -11.25
C ALA A 238 9.59 15.30 -12.66
N ALA A 239 8.93 14.16 -12.93
CA ALA A 239 8.86 13.57 -14.28
C ALA A 239 7.87 14.31 -15.20
N ARG A 240 6.99 15.17 -14.70
CA ARG A 240 5.97 15.86 -15.51
C ARG A 240 6.35 17.28 -15.91
N ALA A 241 7.15 17.98 -15.10
CA ALA A 241 7.54 19.36 -15.34
C ALA A 241 8.90 19.69 -14.70
N ASP A 242 9.59 20.71 -15.20
CA ASP A 242 10.85 21.21 -14.65
C ASP A 242 10.61 22.09 -13.42
N VAL A 243 10.39 21.44 -12.28
CA VAL A 243 10.12 22.08 -10.99
C VAL A 243 11.33 22.04 -10.06
N GLN A 244 11.40 22.99 -9.12
CA GLN A 244 12.34 22.96 -8.01
C GLN A 244 11.78 22.04 -6.92
N MET A 245 11.99 20.73 -7.09
CA MET A 245 11.46 19.70 -6.19
C MET A 245 12.29 19.60 -4.91
N THR A 246 11.63 19.71 -3.75
CA THR A 246 12.19 19.46 -2.42
C THR A 246 11.42 18.34 -1.72
N CYS A 247 12.12 17.39 -1.13
CA CYS A 247 11.54 16.34 -0.29
C CYS A 247 11.95 16.52 1.16
N HIS A 248 10.98 16.32 2.04
CA HIS A 248 11.15 16.25 3.48
C HIS A 248 10.39 15.05 4.03
N ASP A 249 10.90 14.48 5.11
CA ASP A 249 10.20 13.51 5.94
C ASP A 249 10.74 13.67 7.37
N ILE A 250 9.88 13.52 8.37
CA ILE A 250 10.29 13.61 9.78
C ILE A 250 11.28 12.49 10.13
N ASP A 251 11.16 11.33 9.47
CA ASP A 251 12.16 10.28 9.50
C ASP A 251 13.00 10.33 8.22
N ALA A 252 14.17 10.98 8.32
CA ALA A 252 15.13 11.08 7.22
C ALA A 252 15.54 9.71 6.65
N GLY A 253 15.47 8.64 7.45
CA GLY A 253 15.76 7.27 7.01
C GLY A 253 14.80 6.76 5.93
N ARG A 254 13.57 7.29 5.87
CA ARG A 254 12.59 6.92 4.82
C ARG A 254 12.97 7.47 3.45
N MET A 255 13.71 8.59 3.41
CA MET A 255 14.16 9.25 2.18
C MET A 255 15.44 8.68 1.58
N LYS A 256 16.06 7.68 2.22
CA LYS A 256 17.37 7.12 1.83
C LYS A 256 17.46 6.67 0.37
N ASP A 257 16.34 6.19 -0.20
CA ASP A 257 16.30 5.65 -1.56
C ASP A 257 16.04 6.73 -2.61
N ILE A 258 15.64 7.95 -2.21
CA ILE A 258 15.28 9.03 -3.13
C ILE A 258 16.43 9.41 -4.07
N PRO A 259 17.69 9.62 -3.62
CA PRO A 259 18.77 10.03 -4.52
C PRO A 259 18.99 9.04 -5.67
N ALA A 260 19.14 7.75 -5.36
CA ALA A 260 19.37 6.72 -6.37
C ALA A 260 18.18 6.58 -7.33
N ARG A 261 16.94 6.74 -6.84
CA ARG A 261 15.74 6.72 -7.69
C ARG A 261 15.63 7.97 -8.57
N ALA A 262 16.02 9.14 -8.06
CA ALA A 262 16.03 10.41 -8.79
C ALA A 262 17.06 10.39 -9.92
N ASP A 263 18.27 9.92 -9.63
CA ASP A 263 19.33 9.72 -10.63
C ASP A 263 18.88 8.75 -11.72
N ARG A 264 18.32 7.60 -11.32
CA ARG A 264 17.76 6.62 -12.26
C ARG A 264 16.63 7.22 -13.10
N ALA A 265 15.76 8.04 -12.53
CA ALA A 265 14.67 8.69 -13.25
C ALA A 265 15.15 9.89 -14.12
N GLY A 266 16.38 10.39 -13.92
CA GLY A 266 16.91 11.56 -14.61
C GLY A 266 16.28 12.87 -14.12
N VAL A 267 15.93 12.96 -12.84
CA VAL A 267 15.34 14.16 -12.24
C VAL A 267 16.16 14.64 -11.05
N ARG A 268 16.08 15.93 -10.73
CA ARG A 268 16.76 16.51 -9.56
C ARG A 268 15.77 16.71 -8.44
N ILE A 269 16.10 16.20 -7.25
CA ILE A 269 15.32 16.35 -6.02
C ILE A 269 16.27 16.81 -4.92
N ARG A 270 15.92 17.92 -4.26
CA ARG A 270 16.62 18.39 -3.06
C ARG A 270 16.04 17.68 -1.84
N LEU A 271 16.88 17.11 -0.98
CA LEU A 271 16.44 16.63 0.33
C LEU A 271 16.58 17.75 1.38
N ALA A 272 15.62 17.86 2.28
CA ALA A 272 15.60 18.85 3.34
C ALA A 272 15.29 18.20 4.70
N GLU A 273 16.06 18.57 5.72
CA GLU A 273 15.73 18.28 7.12
C GLU A 273 14.71 19.30 7.64
N THR A 274 13.96 18.95 8.69
CA THR A 274 12.93 19.82 9.28
C THR A 274 13.45 21.21 9.63
N LYS A 275 14.63 21.29 10.27
CA LYS A 275 15.28 22.56 10.65
C LYS A 275 15.63 23.46 9.47
N ALA A 276 15.77 22.89 8.28
CA ALA A 276 16.14 23.63 7.08
C ALA A 276 14.91 24.16 6.33
N LEU A 277 13.70 23.63 6.57
CA LEU A 277 12.50 24.00 5.82
C LEU A 277 12.18 25.49 5.91
N GLU A 278 12.30 26.09 7.09
CA GLU A 278 12.05 27.53 7.28
C GLU A 278 13.01 28.40 6.45
N GLN A 279 14.25 27.94 6.26
CA GLN A 279 15.27 28.65 5.47
C GLN A 279 15.03 28.53 3.96
N LEU A 280 14.25 27.55 3.51
CA LEU A 280 13.89 27.38 2.09
C LEU A 280 12.77 28.33 1.65
N GLY A 281 12.13 29.01 2.62
CA GLY A 281 10.98 29.87 2.42
C GLY A 281 9.74 29.08 1.97
N SER A 282 8.75 29.79 1.45
CA SER A 282 7.50 29.21 1.00
C SER A 282 7.60 28.55 -0.38
N PHE A 283 6.65 27.68 -0.66
CA PHE A 283 6.51 26.87 -1.86
C PHE A 283 5.18 27.19 -2.55
N ASP A 284 5.16 27.07 -3.87
CA ASP A 284 3.95 27.24 -4.67
C ASP A 284 2.98 26.08 -4.43
N ILE A 285 3.53 24.87 -4.25
CA ILE A 285 2.77 23.66 -3.94
C ILE A 285 3.46 22.90 -2.80
N VAL A 286 2.69 22.56 -1.77
CA VAL A 286 3.09 21.65 -0.71
C VAL A 286 2.21 20.41 -0.78
N LEU A 287 2.80 19.26 -1.09
CA LEU A 287 2.15 17.95 -1.07
C LEU A 287 2.37 17.30 0.30
N CYS A 288 1.28 16.88 0.93
CA CYS A 288 1.28 16.10 2.17
C CYS A 288 0.69 14.72 1.89
N ASP A 289 1.54 13.75 1.59
CA ASP A 289 1.19 12.32 1.61
C ASP A 289 1.20 11.81 3.06
N ALA A 290 0.14 12.13 3.79
CA ALA A 290 0.12 12.06 5.24
C ALA A 290 0.19 10.60 5.74
N PRO A 291 0.90 10.33 6.85
CA PRO A 291 0.84 9.04 7.51
C PRO A 291 -0.62 8.74 7.90
N CYS A 292 -1.10 7.55 7.56
CA CYS A 292 -2.47 7.13 7.76
C CYS A 292 -2.56 5.62 8.06
N SER A 293 -3.77 5.11 8.25
CA SER A 293 -4.06 3.69 8.49
C SER A 293 -3.61 2.77 7.35
N GLY A 294 -3.40 3.34 6.16
CA GLY A 294 -3.14 2.57 4.94
C GLY A 294 -4.32 1.69 4.52
N SER A 295 -5.54 1.98 4.97
CA SER A 295 -6.72 1.14 4.72
C SER A 295 -7.07 0.94 3.25
N GLY A 296 -6.64 1.83 2.36
CA GLY A 296 -6.72 1.64 0.91
C GLY A 296 -5.67 0.69 0.34
N THR A 297 -4.67 0.29 1.12
CA THR A 297 -3.52 -0.53 0.68
C THR A 297 -3.42 -1.87 1.41
N TRP A 298 -4.41 -2.25 2.22
CA TRP A 298 -4.37 -3.51 2.99
C TRP A 298 -4.29 -4.78 2.13
N ARG A 299 -4.67 -4.75 0.84
CA ARG A 299 -4.37 -5.86 -0.09
C ARG A 299 -2.88 -6.08 -0.33
N ARG A 300 -2.05 -5.04 -0.15
CA ARG A 300 -0.58 -5.09 -0.23
C ARG A 300 0.04 -5.40 1.13
N SER A 301 -0.49 -4.79 2.19
CA SER A 301 -0.03 -4.94 3.58
C SER A 301 -1.20 -5.35 4.51
N PRO A 302 -1.66 -6.61 4.42
CA PRO A 302 -2.86 -7.08 5.11
C PRO A 302 -2.72 -7.14 6.63
N GLU A 303 -1.50 -7.12 7.16
CA GLU A 303 -1.25 -6.96 8.59
C GLU A 303 -1.81 -5.64 9.14
N GLY A 304 -1.85 -4.58 8.31
CA GLY A 304 -2.29 -3.25 8.71
C GLY A 304 -3.71 -3.24 9.27
N LYS A 305 -4.61 -4.05 8.70
CA LYS A 305 -6.01 -4.13 9.16
C LYS A 305 -6.12 -4.71 10.57
N TRP A 306 -5.27 -5.69 10.91
CA TRP A 306 -5.31 -6.37 12.20
C TRP A 306 -4.57 -5.61 13.29
N SER A 307 -3.54 -4.83 12.92
CA SER A 307 -2.77 -4.03 13.86
C SER A 307 -3.41 -2.67 14.18
N LEU A 308 -4.35 -2.20 13.37
CA LEU A 308 -5.01 -0.93 13.61
C LEU A 308 -5.97 -1.06 14.80
N THR A 309 -5.87 -0.13 15.74
CA THR A 309 -6.79 0.02 16.88
C THR A 309 -7.45 1.41 16.84
N PRO A 310 -8.57 1.63 17.57
CA PRO A 310 -9.17 2.95 17.69
C PRO A 310 -8.20 4.02 18.20
N GLU A 311 -7.34 3.68 19.15
CA GLU A 311 -6.32 4.57 19.73
C GLU A 311 -5.29 4.94 18.67
N ARG A 312 -4.78 3.94 17.93
CA ARG A 312 -3.82 4.20 16.85
C ARG A 312 -4.40 5.06 15.74
N LEU A 313 -5.68 4.87 15.41
CA LEU A 313 -6.39 5.72 14.46
C LEU A 313 -6.50 7.16 14.98
N ALA A 314 -6.81 7.35 16.27
CA ALA A 314 -6.84 8.67 16.90
C ALA A 314 -5.47 9.36 16.91
N ASP A 315 -4.38 8.63 17.14
CA ASP A 315 -3.01 9.17 17.05
C ASP A 315 -2.68 9.63 15.62
N LEU A 316 -3.00 8.81 14.61
CA LEU A 316 -2.79 9.14 13.20
C LEU A 316 -3.58 10.39 12.82
N ASN A 317 -4.83 10.48 13.27
CA ASN A 317 -5.70 11.63 13.10
C ASN A 317 -5.10 12.92 13.66
N ALA A 318 -4.51 12.87 14.86
CA ALA A 318 -3.84 14.02 15.47
C ALA A 318 -2.58 14.43 14.70
N ILE A 319 -1.77 13.45 14.28
CA ILE A 319 -0.57 13.68 13.47
C ILE A 319 -0.94 14.33 12.13
N GLN A 320 -1.99 13.86 11.47
CA GLN A 320 -2.46 14.43 10.19
C GLN A 320 -2.88 15.89 10.33
N SER A 321 -3.59 16.24 11.41
CA SER A 321 -3.97 17.64 11.68
C SER A 321 -2.75 18.52 11.92
N ALA A 322 -1.77 18.05 12.71
CA ALA A 322 -0.53 18.79 12.94
C ALA A 322 0.27 19.01 11.63
N ILE A 323 0.35 17.99 10.77
CA ILE A 323 0.99 18.09 9.46
C ILE A 323 0.29 19.13 8.58
N LEU A 324 -1.05 19.14 8.54
CA LEU A 324 -1.81 20.15 7.78
C LEU A 324 -1.49 21.57 8.27
N ASP A 325 -1.44 21.78 9.58
CA ASP A 325 -1.13 23.08 10.19
C ASP A 325 0.30 23.56 9.88
N GLU A 326 1.28 22.66 9.96
CA GLU A 326 2.67 22.97 9.64
C GLU A 326 2.85 23.25 8.15
N ALA A 327 2.30 22.40 7.29
CA ALA A 327 2.41 22.51 5.85
C ALA A 327 1.74 23.79 5.31
N ALA A 328 0.63 24.22 5.89
CA ALA A 328 -0.08 25.45 5.51
C ALA A 328 0.80 26.72 5.63
N ARG A 329 1.73 26.75 6.59
CA ARG A 329 2.67 27.87 6.78
C ARG A 329 3.71 27.95 5.66
N LEU A 330 4.01 26.81 5.02
CA LEU A 330 4.99 26.70 3.96
C LEU A 330 4.43 27.05 2.58
N VAL A 331 3.12 27.28 2.45
CA VAL A 331 2.49 27.64 1.16
C VAL A 331 2.52 29.16 0.95
N VAL A 332 2.86 29.62 -0.25
CA VAL A 332 2.75 31.05 -0.66
C VAL A 332 1.28 31.50 -0.72
N PRO A 333 0.95 32.79 -0.53
CA PRO A 333 -0.38 33.30 -0.86
C PRO A 333 -0.76 32.95 -2.30
N GLY A 334 -2.00 32.49 -2.53
CA GLY A 334 -2.41 31.96 -3.83
C GLY A 334 -1.75 30.63 -4.24
N GLY A 335 -0.96 30.00 -3.36
CA GLY A 335 -0.39 28.66 -3.53
C GLY A 335 -1.31 27.54 -3.03
N ARG A 336 -0.86 26.30 -3.17
CA ARG A 336 -1.67 25.11 -2.87
C ARG A 336 -1.05 24.17 -1.85
N LEU A 337 -1.87 23.73 -0.91
CA LEU A 337 -1.64 22.56 -0.08
C LEU A 337 -2.41 21.38 -0.68
N VAL A 338 -1.73 20.28 -1.01
CA VAL A 338 -2.35 19.05 -1.53
C VAL A 338 -2.28 17.99 -0.44
N TYR A 339 -3.41 17.68 0.18
CA TYR A 339 -3.52 16.63 1.18
C TYR A 339 -3.86 15.30 0.51
N VAL A 340 -3.12 14.24 0.85
CA VAL A 340 -3.29 12.91 0.30
C VAL A 340 -3.17 11.88 1.40
N THR A 341 -4.03 10.86 1.36
CA THR A 341 -3.87 9.64 2.15
C THR A 341 -4.11 8.41 1.27
N CYS A 342 -3.56 7.27 1.67
CA CYS A 342 -3.98 5.97 1.17
C CYS A 342 -5.01 5.30 2.12
N SER A 343 -5.92 6.11 2.68
CA SER A 343 -6.97 5.66 3.60
C SER A 343 -8.36 5.71 2.96
N LEU A 344 -9.19 4.74 3.32
CA LEU A 344 -10.63 4.69 3.06
C LEU A 344 -11.44 5.22 4.24
N LEU A 345 -10.83 5.64 5.34
CA LEU A 345 -11.56 6.11 6.53
C LEU A 345 -11.86 7.60 6.40
N ARG A 346 -13.15 7.95 6.49
CA ARG A 346 -13.61 9.35 6.51
C ARG A 346 -12.90 10.18 7.58
N ALA A 347 -12.65 9.56 8.73
CA ALA A 347 -11.96 10.18 9.86
C ALA A 347 -10.56 10.69 9.49
N GLU A 348 -9.86 10.06 8.56
CA GLU A 348 -8.52 10.47 8.09
C GLU A 348 -8.58 11.37 6.86
N ASN A 349 -9.76 11.61 6.30
CA ASN A 349 -9.95 12.23 5.00
C ASN A 349 -10.80 13.49 5.15
N GLU A 350 -12.10 13.40 4.86
CA GLU A 350 -13.02 14.53 4.86
C GLU A 350 -13.07 15.23 6.23
N ASP A 351 -12.98 14.49 7.33
CA ASP A 351 -13.03 15.08 8.67
C ASP A 351 -11.73 15.85 9.02
N ARG A 352 -10.58 15.48 8.43
CA ARG A 352 -9.33 16.25 8.55
C ARG A 352 -9.40 17.55 7.76
N ILE A 353 -9.94 17.49 6.54
CA ILE A 353 -10.13 18.68 5.71
C ILE A 353 -11.12 19.65 6.35
N ALA A 354 -12.25 19.15 6.87
CA ALA A 354 -13.24 19.98 7.55
C ALA A 354 -12.65 20.67 8.80
N GLY A 355 -11.88 19.92 9.61
CA GLY A 355 -11.18 20.48 10.77
C GLY A 355 -10.16 21.57 10.39
N PHE A 356 -9.39 21.35 9.33
CA PHE A 356 -8.44 22.33 8.81
C PHE A 356 -9.13 23.62 8.35
N LEU A 357 -10.17 23.53 7.53
CA LEU A 357 -10.89 24.70 7.01
C LEU A 357 -11.56 25.51 8.12
N ALA A 358 -12.05 24.84 9.17
CA ALA A 358 -12.60 25.52 10.34
C ALA A 358 -11.52 26.27 11.15
N ALA A 359 -10.31 25.72 11.24
CA ALA A 359 -9.19 26.32 11.97
C ALA A 359 -8.43 27.41 11.19
N HIS A 360 -8.51 27.42 9.86
CA HIS A 360 -7.77 28.34 8.98
C HIS A 360 -8.71 29.17 8.09
N PRO A 361 -9.36 30.22 8.63
CA PRO A 361 -10.23 31.10 7.85
C PRO A 361 -9.52 31.68 6.62
N GLY A 362 -10.22 31.69 5.48
CA GLY A 362 -9.72 32.18 4.20
C GLY A 362 -9.13 31.09 3.29
N TRP A 363 -8.74 29.94 3.84
CA TRP A 363 -8.43 28.78 2.99
C TRP A 363 -9.71 28.26 2.34
N SER A 364 -9.57 27.77 1.11
CA SER A 364 -10.70 27.20 0.36
C SER A 364 -10.40 25.80 -0.14
N GLN A 365 -11.44 24.97 -0.17
CA GLN A 365 -11.38 23.63 -0.74
C GLN A 365 -11.54 23.70 -2.26
N GLY A 366 -10.62 23.06 -2.98
CA GLY A 366 -10.67 22.88 -4.42
C GLY A 366 -11.03 21.44 -4.80
N LEU A 367 -10.29 20.88 -5.76
CA LEU A 367 -10.46 19.50 -6.20
C LEU A 367 -10.38 18.52 -5.01
N THR A 368 -11.42 17.72 -4.84
CA THR A 368 -11.44 16.57 -3.94
C THR A 368 -11.79 15.33 -4.73
N ARG A 369 -11.05 14.25 -4.53
CA ARG A 369 -11.31 12.97 -5.18
C ARG A 369 -11.03 11.82 -4.24
N ARG A 370 -11.91 10.83 -4.29
CA ARG A 370 -11.71 9.51 -3.72
C ARG A 370 -11.49 8.51 -4.84
N ILE A 371 -10.51 7.63 -4.66
CA ILE A 371 -10.25 6.51 -5.55
C ILE A 371 -10.57 5.24 -4.79
N GLY A 372 -11.48 4.43 -5.33
CA GLY A 372 -11.93 3.18 -4.71
C GLY A 372 -11.11 1.97 -5.17
N LEU A 373 -11.23 0.85 -4.44
CA LEU A 373 -10.58 -0.41 -4.83
C LEU A 373 -11.21 -1.04 -6.08
N ASP A 374 -12.47 -0.69 -6.36
CA ASP A 374 -13.25 -1.06 -7.53
C ASP A 374 -12.72 -0.43 -8.82
N GLU A 375 -11.92 0.64 -8.73
CA GLU A 375 -11.23 1.25 -9.89
C GLU A 375 -9.95 0.48 -10.30
N GLY A 376 -9.74 -0.74 -9.80
CA GLY A 376 -8.58 -1.59 -10.16
C GLY A 376 -7.27 -1.23 -9.44
N ALA A 377 -7.25 -0.16 -8.65
CA ALA A 377 -6.09 0.38 -7.96
C ALA A 377 -6.25 0.38 -6.43
N ASP A 378 -5.29 0.93 -5.71
CA ASP A 378 -5.41 1.07 -4.26
C ASP A 378 -6.38 2.20 -3.90
N GLY A 379 -6.92 2.14 -2.68
CA GLY A 379 -7.76 3.19 -2.14
C GLY A 379 -6.96 4.46 -1.80
N PHE A 380 -7.42 5.61 -2.28
CA PHE A 380 -6.79 6.90 -2.02
C PHE A 380 -7.82 8.00 -1.80
N PHE A 381 -7.41 9.03 -1.07
CA PHE A 381 -8.11 10.31 -0.97
C PHE A 381 -7.15 11.43 -1.33
N LEU A 382 -7.64 12.44 -2.05
CA LEU A 382 -6.91 13.67 -2.31
C LEU A 382 -7.83 14.88 -2.10
N CYS A 383 -7.25 15.94 -1.55
CA CYS A 383 -7.90 17.25 -1.47
C CYS A 383 -6.90 18.37 -1.74
N HIS A 384 -7.25 19.27 -2.65
CA HIS A 384 -6.53 20.50 -2.92
C HIS A 384 -7.09 21.61 -2.04
N LEU A 385 -6.23 22.27 -1.28
CA LEU A 385 -6.53 23.40 -0.42
C LEU A 385 -5.78 24.61 -0.94
N GLN A 386 -6.49 25.71 -1.14
CA GLN A 386 -5.96 26.92 -1.74
C GLN A 386 -5.77 27.98 -0.66
N LYS A 387 -4.55 28.52 -0.54
CA LYS A 387 -4.24 29.60 0.40
C LYS A 387 -4.82 30.91 -0.13
N PRO A 388 -5.43 31.76 0.74
CA PRO A 388 -5.97 33.05 0.35
C PRO A 388 -4.90 34.00 -0.22
#